data_AF-A0A239KD87-F1
#
_entry.id   AF-A0A239KD87-F1
#
_cell.length_a   1.000
_cell.length_b   1.000
_cell.length_c   1.000
_cell.angle_alpha   90.00
_cell.angle_beta   90.00
_cell.angle_gamma   90.00
#
_symmetry.space_group_name_H-M   'P 1'
#
loop_
_entity.id
_entity.type
_entity.pdbx_description
1 polymer ?
#
loop_
_entity_poly.entity_id
_entity_poly.type
_entity_poly.pdbx_seq_one_letter_code
_entity_poly.pdbx_strand_id
1 'polypeptide(L)'
;MFVFHVFAALAEFIRTIIVGNTNEGLAAARARGQRLGRLPAMTPEKIAYALQLLAEPDRTMSAIAKMLGISRSILYKMLPELVPPAAAQQRLDAQITALPADSRPGPPTVDRYDELLVTTARTQQGA
;
A
#
# COMPACT_ATOMS: atom_id res chain seq x y z
N MET A 1 38.97 16.95 13.56
CA MET A 1 37.55 16.96 13.96
C MET A 1 36.73 18.05 13.24
N PHE A 2 37.23 19.26 12.98
CA PHE A 2 36.45 20.37 12.37
C PHE A 2 36.15 20.24 10.87
N VAL A 3 37.09 19.72 10.08
CA VAL A 3 36.98 19.61 8.61
C VAL A 3 35.80 18.73 8.17
N PHE A 4 35.54 17.64 8.88
CA PHE A 4 34.40 16.76 8.59
C PHE A 4 33.04 17.44 8.82
N HIS A 5 32.94 18.34 9.80
CA HIS A 5 31.71 19.08 10.08
C HIS A 5 31.42 20.11 8.97
N VAL A 6 32.45 20.77 8.45
CA VAL A 6 32.32 21.70 7.32
C VAL A 6 31.84 20.97 6.08
N PHE A 7 32.42 19.80 5.77
CA PHE A 7 31.98 19.00 4.63
C PHE A 7 30.57 18.43 4.83
N ALA A 8 30.20 18.03 6.04
CA ALA A 8 28.84 17.58 6.35
C ALA A 8 27.82 18.71 6.12
N ALA A 9 28.10 19.92 6.60
CA ALA A 9 27.23 21.08 6.39
C ALA A 9 27.10 21.44 4.90
N LEU A 10 28.19 21.37 4.15
CA LEU A 10 28.18 21.58 2.70
C LEU A 10 27.38 20.51 1.96
N ALA A 11 27.52 19.24 2.35
CA ALA A 11 26.77 18.14 1.75
C ALA A 11 25.27 18.30 1.95
N GLU A 12 24.82 18.70 3.15
CA GLU A 12 23.41 18.97 3.43
C GLU A 12 22.87 20.16 2.64
N PHE A 13 23.68 21.21 2.46
CA PHE A 13 23.33 22.35 1.61
C PHE A 13 23.12 21.92 0.15
N ILE A 14 24.06 21.17 -0.41
CA ILE A 14 23.97 20.67 -1.79
C ILE A 14 22.77 19.72 -1.94
N ARG A 15 22.54 18.82 -0.98
CA ARG A 15 21.36 17.93 -0.97
C ARG A 15 20.07 18.74 -1.05
N THR A 16 19.98 19.84 -0.30
CA THR A 16 18.80 20.72 -0.27
C THR A 16 18.56 21.34 -1.65
N ILE A 17 19.61 21.83 -2.32
CA ILE A 17 19.50 22.37 -3.70
C ILE A 17 19.02 21.30 -4.68
N ILE A 18 19.60 20.09 -4.63
CA ILE A 18 19.24 19.00 -5.55
C ILE A 18 17.77 18.59 -5.35
N VAL A 19 17.31 18.50 -4.11
CA VAL A 19 15.90 18.21 -3.79
C VAL A 19 14.98 19.32 -4.30
N GLY A 20 15.35 20.59 -4.12
CA GLY A 20 14.62 21.74 -4.66
C GLY A 20 14.43 21.65 -6.17
N ASN A 21 15.52 21.48 -6.91
CA ASN A 21 15.49 21.36 -8.37
C ASN A 21 14.65 20.15 -8.84
N THR A 22 14.74 19.02 -8.13
CA THR A 22 13.93 17.83 -8.44
C THR A 22 12.44 18.11 -8.26
N ASN A 23 12.07 18.79 -7.17
CA ASN A 23 10.68 19.14 -6.89
C ASN A 23 10.11 20.11 -7.93
N GLU A 24 10.89 21.11 -8.35
CA GLU A 24 10.52 22.03 -9.43
C GLU A 24 10.31 21.28 -10.74
N GLY A 25 11.22 20.38 -11.09
CA GLY A 25 11.09 19.52 -12.28
C GLY A 25 9.85 18.63 -12.23
N LEU A 26 9.56 18.03 -11.07
CA LEU A 26 8.34 17.25 -10.85
C LEU A 26 7.08 18.11 -10.96
N ALA A 27 7.09 19.33 -10.42
CA ALA A 27 5.96 20.26 -10.52
C ALA A 27 5.71 20.63 -11.98
N ALA A 28 6.76 20.96 -12.74
CA ALA A 28 6.66 21.23 -14.17
C ALA A 28 6.14 20.01 -14.97
N ALA A 29 6.59 18.79 -14.65
CA ALA A 29 6.08 17.57 -15.27
C ALA A 29 4.59 17.33 -14.97
N ARG A 30 4.16 17.54 -13.72
CA ARG A 30 2.73 17.47 -13.34
C ARG A 30 1.89 18.51 -14.08
N ALA A 31 2.38 19.74 -14.21
CA ALA A 31 1.68 20.81 -14.93
C ALA A 31 1.49 20.48 -16.43
N ARG A 32 2.43 19.73 -17.03
CA ARG A 32 2.29 19.18 -18.39
C ARG A 32 1.39 17.95 -18.49
N GLY A 33 0.85 17.45 -17.37
CA GLY A 33 0.03 16.24 -17.33
C GLY A 33 0.83 14.94 -17.48
N GLN A 34 2.15 14.96 -17.29
CA GLN A 34 2.93 13.72 -17.30
C GLN A 34 2.60 12.86 -16.09
N ARG A 35 2.34 11.57 -16.35
CA ARG A 35 2.09 10.58 -15.30
C ARG A 35 3.39 10.19 -14.63
N LEU A 36 3.62 10.69 -13.41
CA LEU A 36 4.79 10.36 -12.59
C LEU A 36 4.60 9.04 -11.82
N GLY A 37 5.72 8.37 -11.51
CA GLY A 37 5.74 7.16 -10.68
C GLY A 37 5.39 5.87 -11.43
N ARG A 38 5.21 4.78 -10.66
CA ARG A 38 5.02 3.42 -11.18
C ARG A 38 3.82 3.35 -12.13
N LEU A 39 3.98 2.62 -13.25
CA LEU A 39 2.89 2.34 -14.20
C LEU A 39 1.77 1.53 -13.52
N PRO A 40 0.48 1.82 -13.79
CA PRO A 40 -0.60 1.03 -13.22
C PRO A 40 -0.44 -0.41 -13.71
N ALA A 41 -0.59 -1.37 -12.80
CA ALA A 41 -0.51 -2.78 -13.16
C ALA A 41 -1.62 -3.21 -14.13
N MET A 42 -2.74 -2.47 -14.11
CA MET A 42 -3.93 -2.74 -14.91
C MET A 42 -4.18 -1.54 -15.84
N THR A 43 -4.21 -1.80 -17.16
CA THR A 43 -4.69 -0.83 -18.15
C THR A 43 -6.21 -0.95 -18.30
N PRO A 44 -6.91 0.06 -18.83
CA PRO A 44 -8.35 -0.03 -19.08
C PRO A 44 -8.74 -1.25 -19.93
N GLU A 45 -7.92 -1.59 -20.92
CA GLU A 45 -8.09 -2.77 -21.77
C GLU A 45 -7.99 -4.08 -20.95
N LYS A 46 -7.02 -4.17 -20.04
CA LYS A 46 -6.89 -5.31 -19.13
C LYS A 46 -8.07 -5.42 -18.17
N ILE A 47 -8.66 -4.29 -17.76
CA ILE A 47 -9.89 -4.28 -16.94
C ILE A 47 -11.06 -4.85 -17.75
N ALA A 48 -11.26 -4.37 -18.98
CA ALA A 48 -12.32 -4.87 -19.85
C ALA A 48 -12.16 -6.37 -20.14
N TYR A 49 -10.93 -6.83 -20.40
CA TYR A 49 -10.64 -8.24 -20.61
C TYR A 49 -10.87 -9.07 -19.33
N ALA A 50 -10.48 -8.56 -18.16
CA ALA A 50 -10.75 -9.23 -16.89
C ALA A 50 -12.25 -9.36 -16.61
N LEU A 51 -13.05 -8.35 -16.93
CA LEU A 51 -14.52 -8.37 -16.83
C LEU A 51 -15.15 -9.41 -17.76
N GLN A 52 -14.64 -9.55 -18.98
CA GLN A 52 -15.09 -10.59 -19.92
C GLN A 52 -14.77 -11.99 -19.38
N LEU A 53 -13.56 -12.20 -18.86
CA LEU A 53 -13.17 -13.49 -18.28
C LEU A 53 -13.95 -13.83 -17.02
N LEU A 54 -14.39 -12.83 -16.27
CA LEU A 54 -15.23 -13.01 -15.08
C LEU A 54 -16.67 -13.40 -15.44
N ALA A 55 -17.16 -13.01 -16.61
CA ALA A 55 -18.49 -13.40 -17.08
C ALA A 55 -18.57 -14.90 -17.46
N GLU A 56 -17.43 -15.56 -17.68
CA GLU A 56 -17.36 -17.00 -17.90
C GLU A 56 -17.53 -17.75 -16.56
N PRO A 57 -18.55 -18.63 -16.40
CA PRO A 57 -18.86 -19.28 -15.12
C PRO A 57 -17.78 -20.25 -14.62
N ASP A 58 -16.90 -20.73 -15.51
CA ASP A 58 -15.88 -21.74 -15.18
C ASP A 58 -14.55 -21.14 -14.69
N ARG A 59 -14.41 -19.81 -14.66
CA ARG A 59 -13.12 -19.16 -14.35
C ARG A 59 -13.05 -18.63 -12.92
N THR A 60 -12.05 -19.12 -12.20
CA THR A 60 -11.76 -18.64 -10.83
C THR A 60 -10.91 -17.37 -10.84
N MET A 61 -11.06 -16.53 -9.81
CA MET A 61 -10.27 -15.29 -9.67
C MET A 61 -8.76 -15.55 -9.64
N SER A 62 -8.35 -16.68 -9.05
CA SER A 62 -6.95 -17.10 -9.01
C SER A 62 -6.40 -17.39 -10.41
N ALA A 63 -7.20 -18.06 -11.26
CA ALA A 63 -6.82 -18.37 -12.63
C ALA A 63 -6.72 -17.10 -13.49
N ILE A 64 -7.67 -16.18 -13.36
CA ILE A 64 -7.68 -14.90 -14.08
C ILE A 64 -6.48 -14.04 -13.66
N ALA A 65 -6.22 -13.91 -12.37
CA ALA A 65 -5.07 -13.16 -11.87
C ALA A 65 -3.73 -13.72 -12.38
N LYS A 66 -3.58 -15.06 -12.41
CA LYS A 66 -2.40 -15.73 -12.95
C LYS A 66 -2.24 -15.47 -14.46
N MET A 67 -3.34 -15.53 -15.21
CA MET A 67 -3.33 -15.26 -16.66
C MET A 67 -2.95 -13.82 -16.98
N LEU A 68 -3.40 -12.86 -16.16
CA LEU A 68 -3.09 -11.44 -16.31
C LEU A 68 -1.72 -11.05 -15.72
N GLY A 69 -1.04 -11.97 -15.03
CA GLY A 69 0.26 -11.72 -14.38
C GLY A 69 0.19 -10.75 -13.20
N ILE A 70 -0.96 -10.66 -12.52
CA ILE A 70 -1.18 -9.75 -11.38
C ILE A 70 -1.56 -10.53 -10.12
N SER A 71 -1.45 -9.88 -8.96
CA SER A 71 -1.95 -10.46 -7.72
C SER A 71 -3.48 -10.38 -7.64
N ARG A 72 -4.12 -11.32 -6.93
CA ARG A 72 -5.56 -11.29 -6.66
C ARG A 72 -6.00 -10.00 -5.99
N SER A 73 -5.16 -9.44 -5.13
CA SER A 73 -5.42 -8.17 -4.44
C SER A 73 -5.57 -7.00 -5.41
N ILE A 74 -4.82 -6.99 -6.52
CA ILE A 74 -4.97 -5.96 -7.57
C ILE A 74 -6.32 -6.11 -8.26
N LEU A 75 -6.76 -7.34 -8.53
CA LEU A 75 -8.04 -7.61 -9.17
C LEU A 75 -9.21 -7.09 -8.31
N TYR A 76 -9.26 -7.44 -7.03
CA TYR A 76 -10.29 -6.92 -6.10
C TYR A 76 -10.24 -5.40 -5.94
N LYS A 77 -9.04 -4.80 -5.96
CA LYS A 77 -8.88 -3.35 -5.83
C LYS A 77 -9.39 -2.59 -7.07
N MET A 78 -9.18 -3.15 -8.26
CA MET A 78 -9.51 -2.48 -9.53
C MET A 78 -10.95 -2.78 -9.99
N LEU A 79 -11.59 -3.81 -9.44
CA LEU A 79 -12.98 -4.18 -9.72
C LEU A 79 -13.84 -4.03 -8.46
N PRO A 80 -14.24 -2.80 -8.10
CA PRO A 80 -15.02 -2.55 -6.89
C PRO A 80 -16.41 -3.19 -6.91
N GLU A 81 -16.94 -3.51 -8.09
CA GLU A 81 -18.21 -4.26 -8.25
C GLU A 81 -18.16 -5.67 -7.65
N LEU A 82 -16.96 -6.24 -7.47
CA LEU A 82 -16.74 -7.51 -6.79
C LEU A 82 -16.69 -7.38 -5.26
N VAL A 83 -16.50 -6.16 -4.75
CA VAL A 83 -16.52 -5.89 -3.31
C VAL A 83 -17.98 -5.68 -2.91
N PRO A 84 -18.50 -6.40 -1.90
CA PRO A 84 -19.86 -6.21 -1.45
C PRO A 84 -20.10 -4.71 -1.15
N PRO A 85 -21.18 -4.10 -1.66
CA PRO A 85 -21.40 -2.66 -1.55
C PRO A 85 -21.43 -2.23 -0.08
N ALA A 86 -21.17 -0.96 0.21
CA ALA A 86 -21.16 -0.40 1.58
C ALA A 86 -22.38 -0.81 2.42
N ALA A 87 -23.53 -1.05 1.79
CA ALA A 87 -24.73 -1.58 2.45
C ALA A 87 -24.57 -3.00 3.02
N ALA A 88 -23.81 -3.88 2.37
CA ALA A 88 -23.47 -5.20 2.88
C ALA A 88 -22.44 -5.14 4.00
N GLN A 89 -21.50 -4.19 3.97
CA GLN A 89 -20.63 -3.88 5.11
C GLN A 89 -21.44 -3.35 6.29
N GLN A 90 -22.35 -2.40 6.08
CA GLN A 90 -23.27 -1.92 7.13
C GLN A 90 -24.12 -3.04 7.74
N ARG A 91 -24.60 -3.98 6.92
CA ARG A 91 -25.33 -5.17 7.40
C ARG A 91 -24.43 -6.13 8.18
N LEU A 92 -23.17 -6.27 7.78
CA LEU A 92 -22.18 -7.09 8.48
C LEU A 92 -21.79 -6.44 9.81
N ASP A 93 -21.54 -5.13 9.82
CA ASP A 93 -21.23 -4.34 11.02
C ASP A 93 -22.41 -4.35 12.00
N ALA A 94 -23.64 -4.24 11.49
CA ALA A 94 -24.85 -4.39 12.29
C ALA A 94 -24.99 -5.81 12.86
N GLN A 95 -24.68 -6.84 12.06
CA GLN A 95 -24.65 -8.22 12.54
C GLN A 95 -23.55 -8.44 13.59
N ILE A 96 -22.35 -7.90 13.39
CA ILE A 96 -21.23 -7.99 14.34
C ILE A 96 -21.57 -7.27 15.65
N THR A 97 -22.20 -6.10 15.56
CA THR A 97 -22.66 -5.34 16.73
C THR A 97 -23.80 -6.06 17.48
N ALA A 98 -24.64 -6.80 16.76
CA ALA A 98 -25.71 -7.61 17.32
C ALA A 98 -25.21 -8.95 17.92
N LEU A 99 -23.97 -9.35 17.67
CA LEU A 99 -23.38 -10.51 18.34
C LEU A 99 -23.16 -10.17 19.82
N PRO A 100 -23.46 -11.11 20.74
CA PRO A 100 -23.12 -10.94 22.15
C PRO A 100 -21.62 -10.73 22.29
N ALA A 101 -21.20 -9.90 23.24
CA ALA A 101 -19.79 -9.68 23.54
C ALA A 101 -19.10 -11.05 23.74
N ASP A 102 -17.97 -11.26 23.07
CA ASP A 102 -17.25 -12.53 23.15
C ASP A 102 -16.71 -12.71 24.59
N SER A 103 -17.40 -13.53 25.37
CA SER A 103 -17.04 -13.84 26.76
C SER A 103 -15.86 -14.80 26.88
N ARG A 104 -15.32 -15.30 25.75
CA ARG A 104 -14.13 -16.14 25.77
C ARG A 104 -12.94 -15.27 26.19
N PRO A 105 -11.99 -15.80 26.99
CA PRO A 105 -10.73 -15.12 27.20
C PRO A 105 -10.14 -14.80 25.83
N GLY A 106 -9.84 -13.52 25.60
CA GLY A 106 -9.26 -13.05 24.34
C GLY A 106 -7.99 -13.82 24.01
N PRO A 107 -7.52 -13.77 22.76
CA PRO A 107 -6.22 -14.32 22.42
C PRO A 107 -5.17 -13.80 23.42
N PRO A 108 -4.22 -14.65 23.85
CA PRO A 108 -3.21 -14.24 24.82
C PRO A 108 -2.58 -12.92 24.39
N THR A 109 -2.58 -11.96 25.31
CA THR A 109 -2.19 -10.59 25.00
C THR A 109 -0.81 -10.55 24.37
N VAL A 110 -0.72 -9.89 23.21
CA VAL A 110 0.52 -9.75 22.44
C VAL A 110 1.46 -8.67 23.01
N ASP A 111 1.11 -8.04 24.14
CA ASP A 111 1.92 -7.02 24.85
C ASP A 111 3.37 -7.48 25.07
N ARG A 112 3.59 -8.78 25.32
CA ARG A 112 4.94 -9.35 25.48
C ARG A 112 5.79 -9.27 24.21
N TYR A 113 5.17 -9.24 23.04
CA TYR A 113 5.84 -9.11 21.75
C TYR A 113 6.12 -7.65 21.37
N ASP A 114 5.35 -6.69 21.89
CA ASP A 114 5.61 -5.26 21.67
C ASP A 114 6.94 -4.83 22.29
N GLU A 115 7.30 -5.39 23.46
CA GLU A 115 8.62 -5.20 24.08
C GLU A 115 9.77 -5.73 23.19
N LEU A 116 9.52 -6.79 22.41
CA LEU A 116 10.49 -7.37 21.48
C LEU A 116 10.64 -6.54 20.21
N LEU A 117 9.59 -5.84 19.78
CA LEU A 117 9.62 -4.94 18.63
C LEU A 117 10.41 -3.64 18.92
N VAL A 118 10.36 -3.14 20.15
CA VAL A 118 11.12 -1.95 20.57
C VAL A 118 12.63 -2.22 20.67
N THR A 119 13.03 -3.45 20.98
CA THR A 119 14.45 -3.79 21.21
C THR A 119 15.29 -3.85 19.93
N THR A 120 14.67 -4.01 18.76
CA THR A 120 15.41 -4.02 17.48
C THR A 120 15.86 -2.61 17.05
N ALA A 121 15.30 -1.55 17.62
CA ALA A 121 15.65 -0.16 17.29
C ALA A 121 16.85 0.39 18.09
N ARG A 122 17.41 -0.33 19.08
CA ARG A 122 18.40 0.24 20.02
C ARG A 122 19.82 -0.35 19.95
N THR A 123 20.12 -1.27 19.02
CA THR A 123 21.46 -1.89 18.90
C THR A 123 22.34 -1.29 17.78
N GLN A 124 22.00 -0.11 17.22
CA GLN A 124 22.85 0.58 16.23
C GLN A 124 23.20 2.03 16.60
N GLN A 125 23.27 2.37 17.89
CA GLN A 125 23.86 3.63 18.36
C GLN A 125 24.68 3.36 19.61
N GLY A 126 25.98 3.08 19.43
CA GLY A 126 26.91 2.82 20.53
C GLY A 126 28.16 2.05 20.11
N ALA A 127 28.87 2.53 19.09
CA ALA A 127 30.29 2.29 18.88
C ALA A 127 30.89 3.55 18.23
#